data_AF-A0A8F7U9A2-F1
#
_entry.id   AF-A0A8F7U9A2-F1
#
_cell.length_a   1.000
_cell.length_b   1.000
_cell.length_c   1.000
_cell.angle_alpha   90.00
_cell.angle_beta   90.00
_cell.angle_gamma   90.00
#
_symmetry.space_group_name_H-M   'P 1'
#
loop_
_entity.id
_entity.type
_entity.pdbx_description
1 polymer ?
#
loop_
_entity_poly.entity_id
_entity_poly.type
_entity_poly.pdbx_seq_one_letter_code
_entity_poly.pdbx_strand_id
1 'polypeptide(L)'
;MQQSSSTAVNVAPLNAVVDPLDCPVIVWEGVRVVTTDTLAKGYGTDESNIRKNHSRNNSRFIEGIHIFTVKGGGLKSLRVTNSHAQISNKARSVTLWTEKGAARMSKIVDTDEAWSFFERLEDSYFRPATAVGIPLTYEAALEDLLAKVKENRVITEQRDRAVKEKLWISEKREATAMATASAEKRKANALAEKLGECKKHATIKAVQRVTGKSFSHWPLKKWCAANGMEPKDVPDATYGSVKSWPAEAWKAVNQIDIKGMF
;
A
#
# COMPACT_ATOMS: atom_id res chain seq x y z
N MET A 1 26.88 40.51 -1.00
CA MET A 1 25.72 39.74 -1.51
C MET A 1 26.22 38.37 -1.90
N GLN A 2 26.13 37.38 -1.00
CA GLN A 2 26.49 36.00 -1.31
C GLN A 2 25.25 35.29 -1.85
N GLN A 3 25.35 34.78 -3.08
CA GLN A 3 24.28 34.05 -3.74
C GLN A 3 24.19 32.64 -3.15
N SER A 4 23.04 32.34 -2.56
CA SER A 4 22.67 31.00 -2.10
C SER A 4 22.62 30.04 -3.29
N SER A 5 23.54 29.08 -3.35
CA SER A 5 23.48 27.97 -4.29
C SER A 5 22.48 26.95 -3.75
N SER A 6 21.25 27.00 -4.24
CA SER A 6 20.22 26.01 -3.95
C SER A 6 20.61 24.67 -4.58
N THR A 7 21.19 23.77 -3.79
CA THR A 7 21.30 22.35 -4.15
C THR A 7 19.90 21.76 -4.12
N ALA A 8 19.23 21.74 -5.27
CA ALA A 8 18.02 20.95 -5.46
C ALA A 8 18.40 19.47 -5.28
N VAL A 9 18.05 18.91 -4.12
CA VAL A 9 18.14 17.47 -3.87
C VAL A 9 17.16 16.81 -4.84
N ASN A 10 17.67 16.16 -5.87
CA ASN A 10 16.87 15.36 -6.79
C ASN A 10 16.30 14.18 -6.01
N VAL A 11 15.03 14.25 -5.60
CA VAL A 11 14.27 13.19 -4.91
C VAL A 11 13.71 12.19 -5.92
N ALA A 12 14.40 11.93 -7.03
CA ALA A 12 14.04 10.81 -7.89
C ALA A 12 14.43 9.53 -7.14
N PRO A 13 13.48 8.63 -6.82
CA PRO A 13 13.84 7.35 -6.25
C PRO A 13 14.79 6.66 -7.23
N LEU A 14 15.99 6.32 -6.77
CA LEU A 14 16.86 5.34 -7.43
C LEU A 14 16.12 4.01 -7.37
N ASN A 15 15.15 3.86 -8.27
CA ASN A 15 14.49 2.61 -8.53
C ASN A 15 15.54 1.70 -9.13
N ALA A 16 16.25 0.95 -8.28
CA ALA A 16 16.85 -0.32 -8.64
C ALA A 16 15.70 -1.31 -8.94
N VAL A 17 14.91 -1.02 -9.97
CA VAL A 17 13.80 -1.86 -10.46
C VAL A 17 14.33 -2.62 -11.66
N VAL A 18 15.33 -3.43 -11.38
CA VAL A 18 15.37 -4.75 -11.98
C VAL A 18 15.29 -5.63 -10.76
N ASP A 19 14.09 -6.15 -10.46
CA ASP A 19 14.05 -7.44 -9.78
C ASP A 19 15.02 -8.30 -10.58
N PRO A 20 16.12 -8.78 -9.98
CA PRO A 20 17.04 -9.64 -10.69
C PRO A 20 16.20 -10.87 -11.02
N LEU A 21 15.66 -10.92 -12.24
CA LEU A 21 15.29 -12.17 -12.85
C LEU A 21 16.52 -13.03 -12.63
N ASP A 22 16.35 -14.12 -11.88
CA ASP A 22 17.39 -15.06 -11.49
C ASP A 22 17.87 -15.75 -12.76
N CYS A 23 18.58 -14.98 -13.58
CA CYS A 23 18.86 -15.26 -14.95
C CYS A 23 20.29 -15.79 -14.98
N PRO A 24 20.48 -17.04 -15.42
CA PRO A 24 21.80 -17.60 -15.52
C PRO A 24 22.64 -16.74 -16.48
N VAL A 25 23.82 -16.35 -16.03
CA VAL A 25 24.80 -15.67 -16.90
C VAL A 25 25.36 -16.72 -17.86
N ILE A 26 25.04 -16.59 -19.15
CA ILE A 26 25.54 -17.48 -20.19
C ILE A 26 26.70 -16.79 -20.88
N VAL A 27 27.83 -17.51 -21.00
CA VAL A 27 28.99 -17.04 -21.75
C VAL A 27 29.19 -17.90 -22.98
N TRP A 28 29.29 -17.27 -24.14
CA TRP A 28 29.60 -17.89 -25.42
C TRP A 28 30.74 -17.14 -26.09
N GLU A 29 31.83 -17.84 -26.44
CA GLU A 29 33.03 -17.25 -27.06
C GLU A 29 33.58 -16.02 -26.30
N GLY A 30 33.50 -16.04 -24.97
CA GLY A 30 33.96 -14.95 -24.11
C GLY A 30 33.00 -13.75 -24.00
N VAL A 31 31.84 -13.81 -24.66
CA VAL A 31 30.82 -12.76 -24.64
C VAL A 31 29.62 -13.20 -23.79
N ARG A 32 29.12 -12.30 -22.95
CA ARG A 32 27.85 -12.52 -22.23
C ARG A 32 26.70 -12.46 -23.21
N VAL A 33 25.86 -13.49 -23.15
CA VAL A 33 24.72 -13.64 -24.04
C VAL A 33 23.48 -14.09 -23.28
N VAL A 34 22.31 -13.84 -23.85
CA VAL A 34 21.03 -14.31 -23.32
C VAL A 34 20.30 -15.18 -24.34
N THR A 35 19.48 -16.11 -23.86
CA THR A 35 18.62 -16.91 -24.75
C THR A 35 17.43 -16.09 -25.22
N THR A 36 16.75 -16.58 -26.26
CA THR A 36 15.51 -15.95 -26.74
C THR A 36 14.39 -15.98 -25.67
N ASP A 37 14.33 -17.03 -24.84
CA ASP A 37 13.39 -17.14 -23.71
C ASP A 37 13.64 -16.03 -22.67
N THR A 38 14.88 -15.92 -22.21
CA THR A 38 15.30 -14.87 -21.28
C THR A 38 15.00 -13.48 -21.83
N LEU A 39 15.34 -13.24 -23.10
CA LEU A 39 15.12 -11.95 -23.74
C LEU A 39 13.63 -11.61 -23.84
N ALA A 40 12.80 -12.61 -24.16
CA ALA A 40 11.35 -12.43 -24.25
C ALA A 40 10.74 -12.08 -22.88
N LYS A 41 11.13 -12.80 -21.82
CA LYS A 41 10.73 -12.49 -20.44
C LYS A 41 11.14 -11.08 -20.03
N GLY A 42 12.37 -10.67 -20.36
CA GLY A 42 12.86 -9.32 -20.07
C GLY A 42 12.11 -8.20 -20.79
N TYR A 43 11.48 -8.50 -21.93
CA TYR A 43 10.64 -7.55 -22.69
C TYR A 43 9.14 -7.81 -22.53
N GLY A 44 8.71 -8.57 -21.52
CA GLY A 44 7.27 -8.80 -21.29
C GLY A 44 6.55 -9.45 -22.47
N THR A 45 7.25 -10.24 -23.29
CA THR A 45 6.70 -10.82 -24.53
C THR A 45 7.01 -12.31 -24.67
N ASP A 46 6.44 -12.95 -25.69
CA ASP A 46 6.67 -14.36 -25.99
C ASP A 46 7.89 -14.57 -26.89
N GLU A 47 8.57 -15.72 -26.72
CA GLU A 47 9.65 -16.15 -27.62
C GLU A 47 9.25 -16.11 -29.10
N SER A 48 7.99 -16.42 -29.38
CA SER A 48 7.47 -16.44 -30.75
C SER A 48 7.50 -15.05 -31.39
N ASN A 49 7.24 -14.00 -30.61
CA ASN A 49 7.26 -12.62 -31.05
C ASN A 49 8.69 -12.17 -31.37
N ILE A 50 9.64 -12.45 -30.47
CA ILE A 50 11.07 -12.18 -30.69
C ILE A 50 11.58 -12.85 -31.97
N ARG A 51 11.25 -14.13 -32.19
CA ARG A 51 11.67 -14.86 -33.40
C ARG A 51 11.07 -14.26 -34.67
N LYS A 52 9.77 -13.90 -34.65
CA LYS A 52 9.10 -13.24 -35.78
C LYS A 52 9.75 -11.89 -36.10
N ASN A 53 9.99 -11.07 -35.07
CA ASN A 53 10.61 -9.75 -35.23
C ASN A 53 12.05 -9.85 -35.74
N HIS A 54 12.80 -10.83 -35.26
CA HIS A 54 14.12 -11.14 -35.79
C HIS A 54 14.06 -11.49 -37.27
N SER A 55 13.19 -12.43 -37.67
CA SER A 55 13.09 -12.85 -39.08
C SER A 55 12.71 -11.71 -40.03
N ARG A 56 11.82 -10.79 -39.61
CA ARG A 56 11.40 -9.63 -40.41
C ARG A 56 12.49 -8.57 -40.55
N ASN A 57 13.40 -8.52 -39.58
CA ASN A 57 14.45 -7.51 -39.50
C ASN A 57 15.85 -8.13 -39.58
N ASN A 58 16.00 -9.30 -40.19
CA ASN A 58 17.24 -10.06 -40.18
C ASN A 58 18.44 -9.27 -40.73
N SER A 59 18.22 -8.38 -41.69
CA SER A 59 19.26 -7.47 -42.23
C SER A 59 19.85 -6.51 -41.19
N ARG A 60 19.13 -6.29 -40.08
CA ARG A 60 19.59 -5.49 -38.95
C ARG A 60 20.35 -6.31 -37.91
N PHE A 61 20.52 -7.62 -38.07
CA PHE A 61 21.28 -8.43 -37.13
C PHE A 61 22.50 -9.03 -37.84
N ILE A 62 23.64 -8.99 -37.15
CA ILE A 62 24.92 -9.46 -37.69
C ILE A 62 25.40 -10.57 -36.79
N GLU A 63 25.66 -11.73 -37.38
CA GLU A 63 26.22 -12.90 -36.70
C GLU A 63 27.59 -12.54 -36.09
N GLY A 64 27.82 -12.93 -34.84
CA GLY A 64 29.05 -12.61 -34.11
C GLY A 64 29.08 -11.23 -33.42
N ILE A 65 28.17 -10.32 -33.78
CA ILE A 65 28.06 -8.98 -33.17
C ILE A 65 26.79 -8.85 -32.34
N HIS A 66 25.65 -9.14 -32.95
CA HIS A 66 24.34 -8.98 -32.35
C HIS A 66 23.77 -10.32 -31.87
N ILE A 67 24.00 -11.37 -32.66
CA ILE A 67 23.48 -12.70 -32.40
C ILE A 67 24.53 -13.76 -32.65
N PHE A 68 24.38 -14.91 -31.98
CA PHE A 68 25.08 -16.15 -32.29
C PHE A 68 24.06 -17.26 -32.51
N THR A 69 24.17 -17.93 -33.65
CA THR A 69 23.32 -19.05 -34.05
C THR A 69 24.08 -20.35 -33.80
N VAL A 70 23.87 -20.94 -32.62
CA VAL A 70 24.59 -22.14 -32.19
C VAL A 70 23.84 -23.40 -32.63
N LYS A 71 24.52 -24.30 -33.35
CA LYS A 71 23.97 -25.55 -33.91
C LYS A 71 24.91 -26.73 -33.69
N GLY A 72 24.37 -27.94 -33.80
CA GLY A 72 25.16 -29.18 -33.84
C GLY A 72 26.09 -29.36 -32.62
N GLY A 73 27.38 -29.61 -32.87
CA GLY A 73 28.38 -29.84 -31.83
C GLY A 73 28.52 -28.67 -30.84
N GLY A 74 28.45 -27.42 -31.32
CA GLY A 74 28.53 -26.23 -30.47
C GLY A 74 27.35 -26.15 -29.48
N LEU A 75 26.15 -26.59 -29.89
CA LEU A 75 24.98 -26.62 -29.02
C LEU A 75 25.10 -27.69 -27.93
N LYS A 76 25.75 -28.82 -28.25
CA LYS A 76 26.04 -29.87 -27.27
C LYS A 76 27.01 -29.36 -26.20
N SER A 77 28.08 -28.67 -26.61
CA SER A 77 29.03 -28.06 -25.68
C SER A 77 28.38 -26.97 -24.83
N LEU A 78 27.56 -26.10 -25.44
CA LEU A 78 26.85 -25.02 -24.72
C LEU A 78 26.00 -25.55 -23.57
N ARG A 79 25.28 -26.67 -23.77
CA ARG A 79 24.45 -27.31 -22.74
C ARG A 79 25.26 -27.85 -21.57
N VAL A 80 26.47 -28.35 -21.83
CA VAL A 80 27.36 -28.87 -20.80
C VAL A 80 27.99 -27.73 -20.00
N THR A 81 28.47 -26.69 -20.68
CA THR A 81 29.13 -25.54 -20.05
C THR A 81 28.15 -24.64 -19.30
N ASN A 82 26.91 -24.55 -19.76
CA ASN A 82 25.88 -23.68 -19.17
C ASN A 82 24.65 -24.51 -18.77
N SER A 83 24.84 -25.45 -17.84
CA SER A 83 23.79 -26.36 -17.34
C SER A 83 22.57 -25.63 -16.77
N HIS A 84 22.75 -24.41 -16.26
CA HIS A 84 21.69 -23.57 -15.71
C HIS A 84 20.81 -22.90 -16.77
N ALA A 85 21.23 -22.86 -18.05
CA ALA A 85 20.57 -22.12 -19.13
C ALA A 85 19.22 -22.71 -19.60
N GLN A 86 18.76 -23.83 -19.02
CA GLN A 86 17.47 -24.49 -19.34
C GLN A 86 17.21 -24.69 -20.86
N ILE A 87 18.26 -24.97 -21.63
CA ILE A 87 18.13 -25.18 -23.09
C ILE A 87 17.50 -26.55 -23.36
N SER A 88 16.35 -26.58 -24.02
CA SER A 88 15.66 -27.82 -24.37
C SER A 88 16.54 -28.80 -25.15
N ASN A 89 16.56 -30.07 -24.71
CA ASN A 89 17.31 -31.14 -25.36
C ASN A 89 16.87 -31.42 -26.81
N LYS A 90 15.64 -31.04 -27.18
CA LYS A 90 15.06 -31.21 -28.53
C LYS A 90 15.45 -30.10 -29.50
N ALA A 91 16.01 -28.99 -29.02
CA ALA A 91 16.40 -27.87 -29.88
C ALA A 91 17.57 -28.28 -30.82
N ARG A 92 17.42 -28.02 -32.12
CA ARG A 92 18.47 -28.26 -33.15
C ARG A 92 19.36 -27.04 -33.38
N SER A 93 18.89 -25.87 -32.97
CA SER A 93 19.57 -24.59 -33.06
C SER A 93 19.08 -23.65 -31.96
N VAL A 94 19.96 -22.81 -31.41
CA VAL A 94 19.60 -21.75 -30.47
C VAL A 94 20.20 -20.44 -30.94
N THR A 95 19.40 -19.37 -30.91
CA THR A 95 19.88 -18.01 -31.11
C THR A 95 20.17 -17.39 -29.74
N LEU A 96 21.42 -17.00 -29.56
CA LEU A 96 21.93 -16.28 -28.41
C LEU A 96 22.06 -14.79 -28.78
N TRP A 97 21.72 -13.92 -27.86
CA TRP A 97 21.66 -12.48 -28.06
C TRP A 97 22.73 -11.80 -27.24
N THR A 98 23.56 -10.98 -27.87
CA THR A 98 24.53 -10.13 -27.15
C THR A 98 23.81 -8.93 -26.53
N GLU A 99 24.49 -8.18 -25.66
CA GLU A 99 23.98 -6.90 -25.12
C GLU A 99 23.54 -5.95 -26.26
N LYS A 100 24.34 -5.87 -27.34
CA LYS A 100 24.01 -5.06 -28.54
C LYS A 100 22.83 -5.62 -29.31
N GLY A 101 22.71 -6.95 -29.41
CA GLY A 101 21.57 -7.60 -30.05
C GLY A 101 20.27 -7.37 -29.29
N ALA A 102 20.30 -7.48 -27.97
CA ALA A 102 19.17 -7.17 -27.10
C ALA A 102 18.75 -5.71 -27.28
N ALA A 103 19.68 -4.74 -27.16
CA ALA A 103 19.37 -3.32 -27.35
C ALA A 103 18.80 -3.01 -28.75
N ARG A 104 19.24 -3.72 -29.80
CA ARG A 104 18.65 -3.55 -31.13
C ARG A 104 17.26 -4.18 -31.24
N MET A 105 17.01 -5.26 -30.52
CA MET A 105 15.70 -5.90 -30.43
C MET A 105 14.70 -5.03 -29.64
N SER A 106 15.11 -4.34 -28.57
CA SER A 106 14.20 -3.43 -27.83
C SER A 106 13.65 -2.29 -28.69
N LYS A 107 14.39 -1.87 -29.73
CA LYS A 107 13.91 -0.89 -30.73
C LYS A 107 12.83 -1.45 -31.67
N ILE A 108 12.69 -2.77 -31.76
CA ILE A 108 11.80 -3.47 -32.69
C ILE A 108 10.58 -4.04 -31.96
N VAL A 109 10.76 -4.45 -30.69
CA VAL A 109 9.69 -4.97 -29.84
C VAL A 109 8.91 -3.80 -29.25
N ASP A 110 7.61 -3.77 -29.51
CA ASP A 110 6.70 -2.72 -29.06
C ASP A 110 5.99 -3.15 -27.77
N THR A 111 6.72 -3.09 -26.65
CA THR A 111 6.25 -3.48 -25.30
C THR A 111 6.73 -2.47 -24.29
N ASP A 112 5.94 -2.20 -23.24
CA ASP A 112 6.27 -1.25 -22.19
C ASP A 112 7.62 -1.56 -21.52
N GLU A 113 7.94 -2.85 -21.33
CA GLU A 113 9.22 -3.29 -20.77
C GLU A 113 10.40 -2.96 -21.70
N ALA A 114 10.25 -3.13 -23.02
CA ALA A 114 11.26 -2.77 -24.01
C ALA A 114 11.46 -1.25 -24.10
N TRP A 115 10.39 -0.46 -23.98
CA TRP A 115 10.45 1.00 -23.87
C TRP A 115 11.21 1.42 -22.61
N SER A 116 10.93 0.79 -21.46
CA SER A 116 11.64 1.08 -20.21
C SER A 116 13.14 0.74 -20.29
N PHE A 117 13.52 -0.34 -20.99
CA PHE A 117 14.92 -0.68 -21.23
C PHE A 117 15.61 0.38 -22.09
N PHE A 118 14.92 0.89 -23.11
CA PHE A 118 15.45 1.91 -24.00
C PHE A 118 15.60 3.26 -23.28
N GLU A 119 14.62 3.69 -22.49
CA GLU A 119 14.70 4.88 -21.65
C GLU A 119 15.92 4.84 -20.72
N ARG A 120 16.21 3.68 -20.12
CA ARG A 120 17.40 3.50 -19.27
C ARG A 120 18.71 3.64 -20.05
N LEU A 121 18.74 3.16 -21.29
CA LEU A 121 19.90 3.30 -22.16
C LEU A 121 20.10 4.78 -22.52
N GLU A 122 19.04 5.51 -22.86
CA GLU A 122 19.09 6.96 -23.10
C GLU A 122 19.54 7.72 -21.86
N ASP A 123 18.99 7.37 -20.70
CA ASP A 123 19.37 7.95 -19.42
C ASP A 123 20.85 7.71 -19.12
N SER A 124 21.39 6.52 -19.39
CA SER A 124 22.81 6.26 -19.19
C SER A 124 23.72 7.15 -20.06
N TYR A 125 23.24 7.59 -21.22
CA TYR A 125 23.99 8.45 -22.13
C TYR A 125 23.88 9.94 -21.75
N PHE A 126 22.67 10.43 -21.48
CA PHE A 126 22.42 11.85 -21.18
C PHE A 126 22.59 12.22 -19.70
N ARG A 127 22.40 11.24 -18.83
CA ARG A 127 22.56 11.32 -17.38
C ARG A 127 23.49 10.19 -16.95
N PRO A 128 24.77 10.22 -17.37
CA PRO A 128 25.73 9.25 -16.89
C PRO A 128 25.67 9.32 -15.37
N ALA A 129 25.22 8.23 -14.75
CA ALA A 129 25.33 8.10 -13.31
C ALA A 129 26.76 8.48 -12.99
N THR A 130 26.96 9.41 -12.04
CA THR A 130 28.28 9.63 -11.50
C THR A 130 28.70 8.27 -11.00
N ALA A 131 29.54 7.58 -11.79
CA ALA A 131 30.26 6.43 -11.34
C ALA A 131 31.07 7.02 -10.20
N VAL A 132 30.54 6.89 -8.98
CA VAL A 132 31.32 7.03 -7.77
C VAL A 132 32.33 5.93 -7.96
N GLY A 133 33.47 6.30 -8.56
CA GLY A 133 34.49 5.36 -8.96
C GLY A 133 34.77 4.51 -7.74
N ILE A 134 34.89 3.19 -7.93
CA ILE A 134 35.34 2.31 -6.86
C ILE A 134 36.57 3.01 -6.26
N PRO A 135 36.54 3.39 -4.98
CA PRO A 135 37.59 4.19 -4.39
C PRO A 135 38.93 3.51 -4.68
N LEU A 136 39.80 4.20 -5.41
CA LEU A 136 41.07 3.64 -5.90
C LEU A 136 42.03 3.32 -4.74
N THR A 137 41.76 3.88 -3.56
CA THR A 137 42.50 3.66 -2.32
C THR A 137 41.57 3.24 -1.19
N TYR A 138 42.11 2.44 -0.26
CA TYR A 138 41.39 2.01 0.94
C TYR A 138 40.99 3.19 1.84
N GLU A 139 41.82 4.23 1.92
CA GLU A 139 41.54 5.45 2.68
C GLU A 139 40.30 6.17 2.15
N ALA A 140 40.23 6.38 0.83
CA ALA A 140 39.06 7.02 0.20
C ALA A 140 37.78 6.19 0.38
N ALA A 141 37.88 4.86 0.39
CA ALA A 141 36.75 3.99 0.67
C ALA A 141 36.21 4.16 2.09
N LEU A 142 37.12 4.32 3.07
CA LEU A 142 36.75 4.49 4.46
C LEU A 142 36.11 5.85 4.74
N GLU A 143 36.60 6.91 4.07
CA GLU A 143 36.01 8.25 4.15
C GLU A 143 34.60 8.31 3.56
N ASP A 144 34.39 7.72 2.38
CA ASP A 144 33.06 7.62 1.75
C ASP A 144 32.08 6.82 2.62
N LEU A 145 32.54 5.69 3.18
CA LEU A 145 31.73 4.90 4.10
C LEU A 145 31.35 5.71 5.35
N LEU A 146 32.30 6.45 5.93
CA LEU A 146 32.05 7.29 7.08
C LEU A 146 31.03 8.40 6.78
N ALA A 147 31.12 9.03 5.60
CA ALA A 147 30.16 10.03 5.16
C ALA A 147 28.75 9.43 5.05
N LYS A 148 28.61 8.28 4.40
CA LYS A 148 27.34 7.55 4.26
C LYS A 148 26.75 7.12 5.61
N VAL A 149 27.58 6.63 6.52
CA VAL A 149 27.13 6.25 7.89
C VAL A 149 26.64 7.46 8.67
N LYS A 150 27.35 8.60 8.58
CA LYS A 150 26.92 9.85 9.23
C LYS A 150 25.61 10.38 8.65
N GLU A 151 25.47 10.36 7.32
CA GLU A 151 24.25 10.77 6.64
C GLU A 151 23.07 9.88 7.04
N ASN A 152 23.24 8.56 7.01
CA ASN A 152 22.23 7.61 7.45
C ASN A 152 21.79 7.86 8.89
N ARG A 153 22.72 8.20 9.78
CA ARG A 153 22.39 8.56 11.16
C ARG A 153 21.53 9.81 11.22
N VAL A 154 21.88 10.88 10.51
CA VAL A 154 21.07 12.11 10.46
C VAL A 154 19.66 11.83 9.93
N ILE A 155 19.55 11.03 8.87
CA ILE A 155 18.26 10.63 8.30
C ILE A 155 17.43 9.84 9.33
N THR A 156 18.03 8.92 10.06
CA THR A 156 17.33 8.13 11.09
C THR A 156 16.82 9.01 12.24
N GLU A 157 17.63 9.95 12.72
CA GLU A 157 17.25 10.88 13.78
C GLU A 157 16.10 11.80 13.33
N GLN A 158 16.13 12.28 12.08
CA GLN A 158 15.04 13.07 11.50
C GLN A 158 13.75 12.26 11.36
N ARG A 159 13.85 11.01 10.90
CA ARG A 159 12.70 10.09 10.79
C ARG A 159 12.07 9.85 12.17
N ASP A 160 12.88 9.57 13.18
CA ASP A 160 12.39 9.30 14.54
C ASP A 160 11.69 10.53 15.14
N ARG A 161 12.23 11.73 14.89
CA ARG A 161 11.57 12.99 15.28
C ARG A 161 10.21 13.14 14.59
N ALA A 162 10.15 12.94 13.28
CA ALA A 162 8.91 13.05 12.51
C ALA A 162 7.85 12.01 12.93
N VAL A 163 8.27 10.78 13.22
CA VAL A 163 7.37 9.72 13.73
C VAL A 163 6.82 10.10 15.10
N LYS A 164 7.67 10.54 16.03
CA LYS A 164 7.24 10.98 17.38
C LYS A 164 6.25 12.14 17.29
N GLU A 165 6.50 13.12 16.44
CA GLU A 165 5.61 14.27 16.26
C GLU A 165 4.25 13.86 15.67
N LYS A 166 4.25 12.99 14.65
CA LYS A 166 3.00 12.45 14.08
C LYS A 166 2.19 11.66 15.10
N LEU A 167 2.84 10.82 15.89
CA LEU A 167 2.18 10.07 16.97
C LEU A 167 1.55 11.02 17.99
N TRP A 168 2.30 12.05 18.43
CA TRP A 168 1.80 13.06 19.36
C TRP A 168 0.59 13.82 18.80
N ILE A 169 0.62 14.21 17.52
CA ILE A 169 -0.52 14.86 16.84
C ILE A 169 -1.73 13.92 16.79
N SER A 170 -1.52 12.64 16.48
CA SER A 170 -2.60 11.64 16.44
C SER A 170 -3.25 11.48 17.80
N GLU A 171 -2.46 11.24 18.84
CA GLU A 171 -2.94 11.06 20.21
C GLU A 171 -3.72 12.30 20.70
N LYS A 172 -3.22 13.51 20.40
CA LYS A 172 -3.92 14.76 20.75
C LYS A 172 -5.25 14.91 20.00
N ARG A 173 -5.31 14.52 18.72
CA ARG A 173 -6.55 14.54 17.94
C ARG A 173 -7.55 13.53 18.47
N GLU A 174 -7.11 12.32 18.79
CA GLU A 174 -7.95 11.28 19.38
C GLU A 174 -8.51 11.72 20.73
N ALA A 175 -7.66 12.27 21.62
CA ALA A 175 -8.10 12.81 22.91
C ALA A 175 -9.14 13.92 22.74
N THR A 176 -8.94 14.83 21.78
CA THR A 176 -9.89 15.91 21.49
C THR A 176 -11.20 15.36 20.93
N ALA A 177 -11.15 14.42 20.00
CA ALA A 177 -12.35 13.79 19.43
C ALA A 177 -13.15 13.03 20.51
N MET A 178 -12.48 12.28 21.38
CA MET A 178 -13.10 11.57 22.50
C MET A 178 -13.72 12.54 23.53
N ALA A 179 -13.05 13.66 23.81
CA ALA A 179 -13.58 14.69 24.69
C ALA A 179 -14.86 15.33 24.11
N THR A 180 -14.86 15.68 22.82
CA THR A 180 -16.04 16.22 22.12
C THR A 180 -17.16 15.20 22.09
N ALA A 181 -16.88 13.94 21.71
CA ALA A 181 -17.88 12.87 21.69
C ALA A 181 -18.49 12.62 23.08
N SER A 182 -17.67 12.64 24.13
CA SER A 182 -18.14 12.53 25.52
C SER A 182 -19.01 13.72 25.93
N ALA A 183 -18.63 14.95 25.55
CA ALA A 183 -19.42 16.15 25.82
C ALA A 183 -20.79 16.09 25.12
N GLU A 184 -20.83 15.73 23.84
CA GLU A 184 -22.08 15.58 23.09
C GLU A 184 -22.93 14.43 23.62
N LYS A 185 -22.33 13.29 24.01
CA LYS A 185 -23.05 12.19 24.66
C LYS A 185 -23.67 12.61 26.00
N ARG A 186 -22.95 13.42 26.80
CA ARG A 186 -23.50 13.97 28.05
C ARG A 186 -24.67 14.93 27.78
N LYS A 187 -24.56 15.81 26.78
CA LYS A 187 -25.66 16.71 26.37
C LYS A 187 -26.88 15.93 25.87
N ALA A 188 -26.67 14.93 25.01
CA ALA A 188 -27.73 14.06 24.50
C ALA A 188 -28.44 13.30 25.64
N ASN A 189 -27.69 12.71 26.57
CA ASN A 189 -28.25 12.04 27.74
C ASN A 189 -29.03 13.01 28.64
N ALA A 190 -28.53 14.23 28.86
CA ALA A 190 -29.22 15.25 29.65
C ALA A 190 -30.53 15.71 28.99
N LEU A 191 -30.55 15.81 27.65
CA LEU A 191 -31.77 16.11 26.90
C LEU A 191 -32.76 14.94 26.97
N ALA A 192 -32.29 13.70 26.80
CA ALA A 192 -33.11 12.50 26.93
C ALA A 192 -33.72 12.37 28.33
N GLU A 193 -32.96 12.68 29.40
CA GLU A 193 -33.48 12.72 30.77
C GLU A 193 -34.54 13.82 30.95
N LYS A 194 -34.42 14.98 30.29
CA LYS A 194 -35.46 16.02 30.33
C LYS A 194 -36.74 15.59 29.59
N LEU A 195 -36.62 14.82 28.51
CA LEU A 195 -37.76 14.31 27.75
C LEU A 195 -38.38 13.05 28.36
N GLY A 196 -37.79 12.51 29.44
CA GLY A 196 -38.23 11.25 30.04
C GLY A 196 -38.03 10.08 29.09
N GLU A 197 -36.87 10.01 28.45
CA GLU A 197 -36.40 8.89 27.61
C GLU A 197 -35.05 8.40 28.16
N CYS A 198 -34.99 8.08 29.45
CA CYS A 198 -33.74 7.69 30.09
C CYS A 198 -33.87 6.38 30.86
N LYS A 199 -32.72 5.80 31.22
CA LYS A 199 -32.61 4.55 31.99
C LYS A 199 -33.36 4.54 33.32
N LYS A 200 -33.59 5.71 33.91
CA LYS A 200 -34.25 5.84 35.22
C LYS A 200 -35.75 5.94 35.09
N HIS A 201 -36.24 6.62 34.05
CA HIS A 201 -37.64 6.90 33.89
C HIS A 201 -38.00 7.15 32.42
N ALA A 202 -39.16 6.64 31.99
CA ALA A 202 -39.61 6.72 30.61
C ALA A 202 -41.08 7.13 30.49
N THR A 203 -41.41 7.98 29.51
CA THR A 203 -42.81 8.30 29.15
C THR A 203 -43.45 7.15 28.37
N ILE A 204 -44.79 7.06 28.41
CA ILE A 204 -45.54 6.05 27.65
C ILE A 204 -45.29 6.19 26.15
N LYS A 205 -45.27 7.43 25.62
CA LYS A 205 -44.98 7.68 24.20
C LYS A 205 -43.59 7.20 23.80
N ALA A 206 -42.58 7.40 24.64
CA ALA A 206 -41.23 6.94 24.37
C ALA A 206 -41.16 5.41 24.31
N VAL A 207 -41.75 4.72 25.29
CA VAL A 207 -41.79 3.24 25.30
C VAL A 207 -42.64 2.70 24.13
N GLN A 208 -43.74 3.35 23.80
CA GLN A 208 -44.58 2.99 22.65
C GLN A 208 -43.82 3.12 21.32
N ARG A 209 -42.98 4.15 21.16
CA ARG A 209 -42.15 4.34 19.96
C ARG A 209 -41.15 3.21 19.76
N VAL A 210 -40.51 2.76 20.85
CA VAL A 210 -39.49 1.70 20.79
C VAL A 210 -40.12 0.31 20.63
N THR A 211 -41.23 0.04 21.33
CA THR A 211 -41.84 -1.30 21.39
C THR A 211 -42.97 -1.51 20.38
N GLY A 212 -43.49 -0.45 19.76
CA GLY A 212 -44.65 -0.46 18.88
C GLY A 212 -45.99 -0.77 19.58
N LYS A 213 -45.98 -0.98 20.91
CA LYS A 213 -47.16 -1.37 21.70
C LYS A 213 -47.70 -0.16 22.46
N SER A 214 -49.02 -0.08 22.58
CA SER A 214 -49.67 0.95 23.39
C SER A 214 -49.80 0.51 24.85
N PHE A 215 -49.64 1.45 25.79
CA PHE A 215 -49.72 1.19 27.22
C PHE A 215 -50.65 2.17 27.92
N SER A 216 -51.34 1.69 28.96
CA SER A 216 -52.18 2.52 29.82
C SER A 216 -51.39 3.04 31.02
N HIS A 217 -51.63 4.29 31.40
CA HIS A 217 -51.01 4.93 32.56
C HIS A 217 -51.58 4.47 33.92
N TRP A 218 -52.79 3.90 33.96
CA TRP A 218 -53.46 3.54 35.23
C TRP A 218 -52.74 2.44 36.02
N PRO A 219 -52.30 1.33 35.41
CA PRO A 219 -51.55 0.29 36.11
C PRO A 219 -50.23 0.79 36.70
N LEU A 220 -49.49 1.62 35.93
CA LEU A 220 -48.25 2.26 36.37
C LEU A 220 -48.50 3.21 37.55
N LYS A 221 -49.59 4.01 37.51
CA LYS A 221 -50.01 4.88 38.61
C LYS A 221 -50.31 4.11 39.89
N LYS A 222 -51.05 3.01 39.77
CA LYS A 222 -51.39 2.14 40.92
C LYS A 222 -50.13 1.54 41.54
N TRP A 223 -49.20 1.06 40.72
CA TRP A 223 -47.94 0.49 41.19
C TRP A 223 -47.07 1.54 41.89
N CYS A 224 -46.92 2.73 41.30
CA CYS A 224 -46.20 3.85 41.88
C CYS A 224 -46.76 4.24 43.27
N ALA A 225 -48.07 4.36 43.39
CA ALA A 225 -48.74 4.67 44.67
C ALA A 225 -48.50 3.57 45.73
N ALA A 226 -48.49 2.30 45.34
CA ALA A 226 -48.27 1.18 46.26
C ALA A 226 -46.81 1.06 46.74
N ASN A 227 -45.84 1.52 45.94
CA ASN A 227 -44.41 1.41 46.23
C ASN A 227 -43.78 2.73 46.70
N GLY A 228 -44.58 3.77 46.95
CA GLY A 228 -44.09 5.08 47.39
C GLY A 228 -43.20 5.80 46.37
N MET A 229 -43.36 5.49 45.07
CA MET A 229 -42.53 6.02 43.99
C MET A 229 -43.33 7.05 43.17
N GLU A 230 -42.82 8.27 43.05
CA GLU A 230 -43.51 9.33 42.31
C GLU A 230 -43.05 9.43 40.85
N PRO A 231 -43.97 9.45 39.87
CA PRO A 231 -43.64 9.70 38.47
C PRO A 231 -43.29 11.17 38.24
N LYS A 232 -42.26 11.40 37.43
CA LYS A 232 -41.75 12.75 37.12
C LYS A 232 -42.56 13.39 36.00
N ASP A 233 -42.82 14.69 36.07
CA ASP A 233 -43.39 15.46 34.96
C ASP A 233 -42.30 15.86 33.97
N VAL A 234 -42.53 15.58 32.68
CA VAL A 234 -41.62 15.94 31.58
C VAL A 234 -42.39 16.64 30.46
N PRO A 235 -41.77 17.60 29.74
CA PRO A 235 -42.45 18.36 28.68
C PRO A 235 -42.86 17.46 27.51
N ASP A 236 -44.05 17.70 26.95
CA ASP A 236 -44.57 17.00 25.76
C ASP A 236 -45.19 17.99 24.78
N ALA A 237 -44.91 17.82 23.49
CA ALA A 237 -45.38 18.73 22.45
C ALA A 237 -46.91 18.69 22.23
N THR A 238 -47.59 17.59 22.55
CA THR A 238 -49.03 17.42 22.33
C THR A 238 -49.84 17.84 23.55
N TYR A 239 -49.36 17.50 24.76
CA TYR A 239 -50.11 17.65 26.01
C TYR A 239 -49.49 18.66 26.99
N GLY A 240 -48.41 19.35 26.60
CA GLY A 240 -47.66 20.29 27.44
C GLY A 240 -46.74 19.60 28.43
N SER A 241 -47.30 18.77 29.32
CA SER A 241 -46.54 17.96 30.28
C SER A 241 -47.15 16.57 30.42
N VAL A 242 -46.30 15.54 30.45
CA VAL A 242 -46.70 14.14 30.63
C VAL A 242 -45.91 13.47 31.74
N LYS A 243 -46.51 12.43 32.33
CA LYS A 243 -45.85 11.63 33.36
C LYS A 243 -44.84 10.68 32.73
N SER A 244 -43.63 10.72 33.28
CA SER A 244 -42.53 9.81 33.02
C SER A 244 -42.42 8.84 34.22
N TRP A 245 -42.55 7.55 33.93
CA TRP A 245 -42.67 6.50 34.93
C TRP A 245 -41.32 5.84 35.21
N PRO A 246 -41.01 5.49 36.46
CA PRO A 246 -39.72 4.91 36.84
C PRO A 246 -39.50 3.50 36.23
N ALA A 247 -38.24 3.11 36.08
CA ALA A 247 -37.86 1.83 35.47
C ALA A 247 -38.46 0.62 36.19
N GLU A 248 -38.55 0.69 37.50
CA GLU A 248 -39.09 -0.34 38.37
C GLU A 248 -40.59 -0.59 38.08
N ALA A 249 -41.34 0.47 37.80
CA ALA A 249 -42.75 0.38 37.43
C ALA A 249 -42.94 -0.30 36.07
N TRP A 250 -42.13 0.10 35.07
CA TRP A 250 -42.16 -0.51 33.74
C TRP A 250 -41.84 -2.00 33.77
N LYS A 251 -40.85 -2.40 34.58
CA LYS A 251 -40.47 -3.80 34.74
C LYS A 251 -41.55 -4.60 35.47
N ALA A 252 -42.12 -4.06 36.55
CA ALA A 252 -43.11 -4.79 37.36
C ALA A 252 -44.48 -4.92 36.66
N VAL A 253 -44.93 -3.88 35.96
CA VAL A 253 -46.28 -3.83 35.37
C VAL A 253 -46.30 -4.40 33.96
N ASN A 254 -45.30 -4.07 33.14
CA ASN A 254 -45.30 -4.39 31.71
C ASN A 254 -44.19 -5.36 31.31
N GLN A 255 -43.35 -5.82 32.26
CA GLN A 255 -42.17 -6.64 31.99
C GLN A 255 -41.20 -6.00 31.00
N ILE A 256 -41.16 -4.65 30.97
CA ILE A 256 -40.30 -3.87 30.08
C ILE A 256 -39.10 -3.37 30.86
N ASP A 257 -37.90 -3.73 30.38
CA ASP A 257 -36.66 -3.17 30.90
C ASP A 257 -36.23 -1.94 30.10
N ILE A 258 -36.62 -0.76 30.61
CA ILE A 258 -36.25 0.52 29.97
C ILE A 258 -34.75 0.82 30.06
N LYS A 259 -33.98 0.16 30.96
CA LYS A 259 -32.53 0.37 31.09
C LYS A 259 -31.74 -0.17 29.89
N GLY A 260 -32.32 -1.13 29.16
CA GLY A 260 -31.78 -1.68 27.93
C GLY A 260 -32.24 -0.95 26.66
N MET A 261 -33.25 -0.08 26.76
CA MET A 261 -33.87 0.62 25.62
C MET A 261 -33.38 2.06 25.44
N PHE A 262 -33.02 2.72 26.54
CA PHE A 262 -32.50 4.09 26.62
C PHE A 262 -31.18 4.09 27.40
#